data_AF-A0A918UWE7-F1
#
_entry.id   AF-A0A918UWE7-F1
#
_cell.length_a   1.000
_cell.length_b   1.000
_cell.length_c   1.000
_cell.angle_alpha   90.00
_cell.angle_beta   90.00
_cell.angle_gamma   90.00
#
_symmetry.space_group_name_H-M   'P 1'
#
loop_
_entity.id
_entity.type
_entity.pdbx_description
1 polymer ?
#
loop_
_entity_poly.entity_id
_entity_poly.type
_entity_poly.pdbx_seq_one_letter_code
_entity_poly.pdbx_strand_id
1 'polypeptide(L)'
;MAHSVLQRTGFIPVVRVHNAYHRAPTGLGEDDEIALATEAVARLRAVGYHVDCDEDFDTKYRPVRDLPLGASVTHLAERIRQATTTEEVAAALTELTASHDGILAAIREVIVATAEFHDSLGATTAPCTARRLRYLADEYLHIVQTDLAHTRNAIADRHAPHPSRSTCTQVVPPLNGNGRPSAPAHRLRARCRHLPRPLPGCAADPLIPPKETMHDHVDKERLVSFADVLAGELPDTWASAYHSFEHKDDLAELTDRIWDLDLVAESLAQHPLQHAAVLTRKDGAQLAILDRHDERDGFLIAAVAPRSLSAEAYRGIAEPNGIALSDDPFLGAELVTGDLLARYDAALAQARYNAAATVHPSHPDRVVLTWQSDGSLAAVNVGDTASAVLTRNGFVHDEQTGIYRLMGIDTFEQARAVREVGRQLTAQGIDVALQHPSGRIAPTVTPSAAPPTPVTVRSTAARSR
;
A
#
# COMPACT_ATOMS: atom_id res chain seq x y z
N MET A 1 -9.69 -25.82 -7.28
CA MET A 1 -10.43 -27.03 -7.71
C MET A 1 -10.46 -28.07 -6.58
N ALA A 2 -9.60 -29.10 -6.54
CA ALA A 2 -9.68 -30.18 -5.53
C ALA A 2 -9.79 -29.70 -4.05
N HIS A 3 -8.95 -28.75 -3.63
CA HIS A 3 -9.03 -28.08 -2.32
C HIS A 3 -10.45 -27.58 -1.99
N SER A 4 -11.06 -26.85 -2.93
CA SER A 4 -12.42 -26.32 -2.85
C SER A 4 -13.53 -27.37 -2.99
N VAL A 5 -13.20 -28.62 -3.35
CA VAL A 5 -14.12 -29.77 -3.28
C VAL A 5 -14.10 -30.35 -1.88
N LEU A 6 -12.90 -30.58 -1.32
CA LEU A 6 -12.69 -31.08 0.04
C LEU A 6 -13.31 -30.14 1.09
N GLN A 7 -13.05 -28.83 0.99
CA GLN A 7 -13.66 -27.82 1.88
C GLN A 7 -15.20 -27.87 1.84
N ARG A 8 -15.81 -27.93 0.65
CA ARG A 8 -17.27 -28.06 0.47
C ARG A 8 -17.84 -29.42 0.86
N THR A 9 -16.99 -30.38 1.21
CA THR A 9 -17.40 -31.66 1.78
C THR A 9 -17.36 -31.63 3.31
N GLY A 10 -16.59 -30.71 3.91
CA GLY A 10 -16.42 -30.57 5.37
C GLY A 10 -14.97 -30.65 5.85
N PHE A 11 -14.00 -30.90 4.96
CA PHE A 11 -12.59 -31.03 5.34
C PHE A 11 -11.92 -29.69 5.62
N ILE A 12 -11.22 -29.61 6.77
CA ILE A 12 -10.46 -28.43 7.19
C ILE A 12 -9.08 -28.46 6.53
N PRO A 13 -8.65 -27.41 5.80
CA PRO A 13 -7.29 -27.32 5.28
C PRO A 13 -6.28 -27.05 6.41
N VAL A 14 -5.12 -27.69 6.32
CA VAL A 14 -3.98 -27.46 7.22
C VAL A 14 -2.77 -27.09 6.37
N VAL A 15 -2.39 -25.81 6.43
CA VAL A 15 -1.20 -25.28 5.75
C VAL A 15 -0.06 -25.18 6.77
N ARG A 16 1.08 -25.81 6.47
CA ARG A 16 2.33 -25.69 7.21
C ARG A 16 3.46 -25.40 6.21
N VAL A 17 4.55 -24.80 6.69
CA VAL A 17 5.68 -24.28 5.88
C VAL A 17 6.24 -25.26 4.82
N HIS A 18 6.08 -26.58 5.02
CA HIS A 18 6.52 -27.61 4.06
C HIS A 18 5.44 -28.63 3.66
N ASN A 19 4.21 -28.54 4.18
CA ASN A 19 3.12 -29.48 3.91
C ASN A 19 1.77 -28.77 3.93
N ALA A 20 0.99 -28.90 2.85
CA ALA A 20 -0.42 -28.50 2.80
C ALA A 20 -1.29 -29.75 2.60
N TYR A 21 -2.19 -30.02 3.54
CA TYR A 21 -3.09 -31.18 3.51
C TYR A 21 -4.49 -30.80 4.02
N HIS A 22 -5.40 -31.77 4.05
CA HIS A 22 -6.75 -31.61 4.56
C HIS A 22 -6.99 -32.64 5.67
N ARG A 23 -7.76 -32.29 6.70
CA ARG A 23 -8.15 -33.18 7.79
C ARG A 23 -9.66 -33.16 8.01
N ALA A 24 -10.19 -34.22 8.61
CA ALA A 24 -11.53 -34.19 9.19
C ALA A 24 -11.63 -33.13 10.31
N PRO A 25 -12.82 -32.55 10.55
CA PRO A 25 -13.14 -31.86 11.80
C PRO A 25 -12.78 -32.70 13.03
N THR A 26 -12.29 -32.06 14.08
CA THR A 26 -11.91 -32.73 15.33
C THR A 26 -13.16 -32.98 16.18
N GLY A 27 -13.36 -34.21 16.66
CA GLY A 27 -14.48 -34.58 17.53
C GLY A 27 -15.69 -35.20 16.81
N LEU A 28 -15.51 -35.69 15.59
CA LEU A 28 -16.49 -36.55 14.90
C LEU A 28 -16.49 -37.97 15.48
N GLY A 29 -17.59 -38.71 15.27
CA GLY A 29 -17.61 -40.16 15.47
C GLY A 29 -16.94 -40.91 14.32
N GLU A 30 -16.56 -42.17 14.54
CA GLU A 30 -15.93 -43.02 13.52
C GLU A 30 -16.82 -43.19 12.26
N ASP A 31 -18.12 -43.41 12.46
CA ASP A 31 -19.12 -43.45 11.37
C ASP A 31 -19.20 -42.13 10.58
N ASP A 32 -19.10 -40.98 11.26
CA ASP A 32 -19.14 -39.65 10.64
C ASP A 32 -17.86 -39.37 9.84
N GLU A 33 -16.69 -39.76 10.34
CA GLU A 33 -15.43 -39.64 9.61
C GLU A 33 -15.42 -40.53 8.35
N ILE A 34 -15.97 -41.74 8.44
CA ILE A 34 -16.12 -42.67 7.30
C ILE A 34 -17.10 -42.09 6.26
N ALA A 35 -18.25 -41.57 6.69
CA ALA A 35 -19.21 -40.93 5.79
C ALA A 35 -18.62 -39.69 5.08
N LEU A 36 -17.90 -38.84 5.84
CA LEU A 36 -17.21 -37.65 5.34
C LEU A 36 -16.14 -38.01 4.28
N ALA A 37 -15.32 -39.03 4.56
CA ALA A 37 -14.30 -39.51 3.63
C ALA A 37 -14.91 -40.09 2.35
N THR A 38 -15.95 -40.92 2.49
CA THR A 38 -16.65 -41.56 1.36
C THR A 38 -17.27 -40.53 0.41
N GLU A 39 -17.91 -39.48 0.95
CA GLU A 39 -18.49 -38.40 0.13
C GLU A 39 -17.40 -37.54 -0.54
N ALA A 40 -16.22 -37.38 0.09
CA ALA A 40 -15.09 -36.70 -0.56
C ALA A 40 -14.53 -37.49 -1.74
N VAL A 41 -14.41 -38.82 -1.61
CA VAL A 41 -14.05 -39.72 -2.72
C VAL A 41 -15.08 -39.62 -3.85
N ALA A 42 -16.38 -39.64 -3.52
CA ALA A 42 -17.47 -39.46 -4.48
C ALA A 42 -17.37 -38.13 -5.26
N ARG A 43 -17.21 -37.02 -4.55
CA ARG A 43 -17.16 -35.65 -5.11
C ARG A 43 -15.90 -35.41 -5.95
N LEU A 44 -14.73 -35.85 -5.49
CA LEU A 44 -13.49 -35.70 -6.26
C LEU A 44 -13.53 -36.52 -7.56
N ARG A 45 -14.01 -37.77 -7.51
CA ARG A 45 -14.17 -38.61 -8.69
C ARG A 45 -15.26 -38.10 -9.63
N ALA A 46 -16.35 -37.51 -9.11
CA ALA A 46 -17.37 -36.82 -9.92
C ALA A 46 -16.83 -35.57 -10.64
N VAL A 47 -15.81 -34.89 -10.10
CA VAL A 47 -15.08 -33.79 -10.78
C VAL A 47 -14.06 -34.31 -11.81
N GLY A 48 -13.66 -35.59 -11.73
CA GLY A 48 -12.76 -36.25 -12.66
C GLY A 48 -11.35 -36.52 -12.12
N TYR A 49 -11.14 -36.36 -10.81
CA TYR A 49 -9.88 -36.74 -10.17
C TYR A 49 -9.82 -38.26 -9.95
N HIS A 50 -8.68 -38.87 -10.24
CA HIS A 50 -8.34 -40.17 -9.66
C HIS A 50 -8.04 -39.97 -8.18
N VAL A 51 -8.58 -40.87 -7.35
CA VAL A 51 -8.41 -40.88 -5.89
C VAL A 51 -8.15 -42.32 -5.50
N ASP A 52 -6.98 -42.54 -4.90
CA ASP A 52 -6.56 -43.79 -4.27
C ASP A 52 -7.16 -43.83 -2.86
N CYS A 53 -7.77 -44.96 -2.48
CA CYS A 53 -8.46 -45.13 -1.20
C CYS A 53 -8.73 -46.62 -0.94
N ASP A 54 -8.83 -46.99 0.34
CA ASP A 54 -9.21 -48.33 0.76
C ASP A 54 -10.65 -48.69 0.33
N GLU A 55 -10.95 -49.99 0.28
CA GLU A 55 -12.21 -50.54 -0.28
C GLU A 55 -13.46 -50.03 0.46
N ASP A 56 -13.36 -49.78 1.77
CA ASP A 56 -14.43 -49.23 2.61
C ASP A 56 -14.88 -47.82 2.18
N PHE A 57 -14.05 -47.08 1.43
CA PHE A 57 -14.37 -45.75 0.88
C PHE A 57 -14.72 -45.78 -0.62
N ASP A 58 -14.66 -46.93 -1.31
CA ASP A 58 -14.89 -47.02 -2.76
C ASP A 58 -16.40 -47.01 -3.13
N THR A 59 -17.01 -45.84 -2.98
CA THR A 59 -18.40 -45.65 -3.42
C THR A 59 -18.53 -45.47 -4.94
N LYS A 60 -19.58 -46.08 -5.49
CA LYS A 60 -20.05 -45.87 -6.88
C LYS A 60 -20.93 -44.63 -7.04
N TYR A 61 -21.34 -43.99 -5.94
CA TYR A 61 -22.13 -42.75 -5.96
C TYR A 61 -21.34 -41.59 -6.58
N ARG A 62 -22.00 -40.77 -7.41
CA ARG A 62 -21.43 -39.57 -8.03
C ARG A 62 -22.44 -38.43 -7.91
N PRO A 63 -22.26 -37.49 -6.97
CA PRO A 63 -23.20 -36.38 -6.79
C PRO A 63 -23.22 -35.45 -8.01
N VAL A 64 -24.35 -34.74 -8.18
CA VAL A 64 -24.55 -33.77 -9.27
C VAL A 64 -23.58 -32.60 -9.15
N ARG A 65 -23.15 -32.05 -10.28
CA ARG A 65 -22.22 -30.91 -10.35
C ARG A 65 -22.96 -29.57 -10.25
N ASP A 66 -23.26 -29.14 -9.03
CA ASP A 66 -23.77 -27.78 -8.81
C ASP A 66 -22.69 -26.74 -9.12
N LEU A 67 -23.06 -25.69 -9.86
CA LEU A 67 -22.21 -24.54 -10.12
C LEU A 67 -22.17 -23.66 -8.85
N PRO A 68 -20.99 -23.39 -8.26
CA PRO A 68 -20.92 -22.63 -7.02
C PRO A 68 -21.27 -21.16 -7.25
N LEU A 69 -21.93 -20.51 -6.29
CA LEU A 69 -22.34 -19.10 -6.35
C LEU A 69 -21.16 -18.15 -6.70
N GLY A 70 -19.96 -18.45 -6.22
CA GLY A 70 -18.74 -17.72 -6.55
C GLY A 70 -18.36 -17.73 -8.04
N ALA A 71 -18.85 -18.69 -8.84
CA ALA A 71 -18.71 -18.66 -10.30
C ALA A 71 -19.58 -17.57 -10.93
N SER A 72 -20.79 -17.34 -10.42
CA SER A 72 -21.64 -16.22 -10.82
C SER A 72 -21.00 -14.87 -10.48
N VAL A 73 -20.39 -14.75 -9.29
CA VAL A 73 -19.59 -13.56 -8.91
C VAL A 73 -18.37 -13.40 -9.83
N THR A 74 -17.68 -14.50 -10.17
CA THR A 74 -16.53 -14.48 -11.11
C THR A 74 -16.93 -14.01 -12.51
N HIS A 75 -18.18 -14.25 -12.93
CA HIS A 75 -18.72 -13.77 -14.21
C HIS A 75 -18.88 -12.23 -14.24
N LEU A 76 -19.10 -11.55 -13.10
CA LEU A 76 -19.10 -10.08 -13.04
C LEU A 76 -17.73 -9.50 -13.42
N ALA A 77 -16.65 -10.11 -12.93
CA ALA A 77 -15.29 -9.77 -13.33
C ALA A 77 -15.02 -10.02 -14.83
N GLU A 78 -15.72 -10.98 -15.46
CA GLU A 78 -15.67 -11.17 -16.92
C GLU A 78 -16.50 -10.13 -17.68
N ARG A 79 -17.70 -9.77 -17.20
CA ARG A 79 -18.49 -8.64 -17.73
C ARG A 79 -17.66 -7.35 -17.75
N ILE A 80 -17.00 -7.02 -16.64
CA ILE A 80 -16.11 -5.85 -16.54
C ILE A 80 -14.90 -5.98 -17.50
N ARG A 81 -14.32 -7.17 -17.65
CA ARG A 81 -13.25 -7.43 -18.63
C ARG A 81 -13.70 -7.40 -20.09
N GLN A 82 -14.99 -7.45 -20.39
CA GLN A 82 -15.55 -7.38 -21.75
C GLN A 82 -16.15 -6.02 -22.09
N ALA A 83 -16.55 -5.23 -21.08
CA ALA A 83 -17.20 -3.94 -21.21
C ALA A 83 -16.53 -2.97 -22.21
N THR A 84 -17.39 -2.27 -22.95
CA THR A 84 -17.10 -1.29 -24.00
C THR A 84 -17.53 0.12 -23.62
N THR A 85 -18.39 0.30 -22.60
CA THR A 85 -18.75 1.60 -22.02
C THR A 85 -18.52 1.64 -20.51
N THR A 86 -18.45 2.84 -19.93
CA THR A 86 -18.43 3.01 -18.46
C THR A 86 -19.74 2.56 -17.82
N GLU A 87 -20.87 2.65 -18.54
CA GLU A 87 -22.19 2.24 -18.07
C GLU A 87 -22.28 0.71 -17.88
N GLU A 88 -21.67 -0.08 -18.78
CA GLU A 88 -21.57 -1.54 -18.64
C GLU A 88 -20.73 -1.95 -17.41
N VAL A 89 -19.67 -1.20 -17.11
CA VAL A 89 -18.85 -1.39 -15.90
C VAL A 89 -19.63 -0.98 -14.65
N ALA A 90 -20.28 0.19 -14.64
CA ALA A 90 -21.09 0.65 -13.52
C ALA A 90 -22.22 -0.33 -13.21
N ALA A 91 -22.93 -0.83 -14.22
CA ALA A 91 -23.97 -1.84 -14.05
C ALA A 91 -23.44 -3.15 -13.45
N ALA A 92 -22.25 -3.62 -13.84
CA ALA A 92 -21.62 -4.79 -13.24
C ALA A 92 -21.10 -4.54 -11.80
N LEU A 93 -20.76 -3.30 -11.45
CA LEU A 93 -20.42 -2.89 -10.08
C LEU A 93 -21.66 -2.71 -9.19
N THR A 94 -22.82 -2.36 -9.74
CA THR A 94 -24.10 -2.30 -8.98
C THR A 94 -24.44 -3.64 -8.35
N GLU A 95 -24.22 -4.75 -9.06
CA GLU A 95 -24.42 -6.14 -8.58
C GLU A 95 -23.61 -6.44 -7.30
N LEU A 96 -22.47 -5.77 -7.11
CA LEU A 96 -21.64 -5.87 -5.90
C LEU A 96 -22.08 -4.89 -4.81
N THR A 97 -22.48 -3.67 -5.21
CA THR A 97 -22.54 -2.48 -4.32
C THR A 97 -23.96 -1.97 -4.01
N ALA A 98 -25.01 -2.55 -4.57
CA ALA A 98 -26.39 -2.18 -4.27
C ALA A 98 -26.69 -2.40 -2.77
N SER A 99 -27.30 -1.39 -2.13
CA SER A 99 -27.26 -1.22 -0.67
C SER A 99 -28.00 -2.29 0.14
N HIS A 100 -28.86 -3.09 -0.48
CA HIS A 100 -29.71 -4.07 0.21
C HIS A 100 -29.66 -5.47 -0.44
N ASP A 101 -29.54 -5.53 -1.76
CA ASP A 101 -29.56 -6.74 -2.59
C ASP A 101 -28.23 -7.02 -3.31
N GLY A 102 -27.24 -6.13 -3.18
CA GLY A 102 -25.89 -6.32 -3.71
C GLY A 102 -25.10 -7.39 -2.96
N ILE A 103 -24.14 -8.00 -3.64
CA ILE A 103 -23.35 -9.13 -3.09
C ILE A 103 -22.63 -8.77 -1.79
N LEU A 104 -22.15 -7.53 -1.62
CA LEU A 104 -21.49 -7.11 -0.37
C LEU A 104 -22.49 -7.01 0.80
N ALA A 105 -23.70 -6.52 0.56
CA ALA A 105 -24.77 -6.51 1.57
C ALA A 105 -25.17 -7.95 1.95
N ALA A 106 -25.32 -8.85 0.98
CA ALA A 106 -25.59 -10.26 1.24
C ALA A 106 -24.47 -10.97 2.04
N ILE A 107 -23.20 -10.60 1.80
CA ILE A 107 -22.06 -11.10 2.59
C ILE A 107 -22.12 -10.56 4.02
N ARG A 108 -22.49 -9.29 4.24
CA ARG A 108 -22.67 -8.70 5.57
C ARG A 108 -23.66 -9.52 6.39
N GLU A 109 -24.85 -9.80 5.85
CA GLU A 109 -25.89 -10.56 6.53
C GLU A 109 -25.43 -12.00 6.88
N VAL A 110 -24.65 -12.65 6.01
CA VAL A 110 -24.06 -13.97 6.31
C VAL A 110 -23.07 -13.90 7.47
N ILE A 111 -22.24 -12.86 7.57
CA ILE A 111 -21.29 -12.68 8.68
C ILE A 111 -22.04 -12.36 9.99
N VAL A 112 -23.07 -11.49 9.95
CA VAL A 112 -23.92 -11.17 11.10
C VAL A 112 -24.65 -12.41 11.62
N ALA A 113 -25.30 -13.18 10.76
CA ALA A 113 -25.96 -14.43 11.15
C ALA A 113 -24.97 -15.47 11.72
N THR A 114 -23.72 -15.48 11.24
CA THR A 114 -22.65 -16.32 11.80
C THR A 114 -22.23 -15.85 13.21
N ALA A 115 -22.25 -14.55 13.48
CA ALA A 115 -22.00 -13.99 14.81
C ALA A 115 -23.12 -14.34 15.79
N GLU A 116 -24.39 -14.23 15.37
CA GLU A 116 -25.56 -14.62 16.16
C GLU A 116 -25.58 -16.12 16.47
N PHE A 117 -25.22 -16.96 15.50
CA PHE A 117 -25.03 -18.39 15.74
C PHE A 117 -23.93 -18.64 16.79
N HIS A 118 -22.81 -17.92 16.72
CA HIS A 118 -21.74 -18.02 17.71
C HIS A 118 -22.16 -17.61 19.13
N ASP A 119 -22.98 -16.57 19.30
CA ASP A 119 -23.52 -16.19 20.61
C ASP A 119 -24.46 -17.28 21.17
N SER A 120 -25.21 -17.96 20.30
CA SER A 120 -26.14 -19.04 20.70
C SER A 120 -25.46 -20.30 21.25
N LEU A 121 -24.15 -20.49 20.98
CA LEU A 121 -23.36 -21.60 21.50
C LEU A 121 -22.97 -21.43 22.98
N GLY A 122 -23.17 -20.24 23.55
CA GLY A 122 -23.04 -19.96 24.99
C GLY A 122 -21.66 -19.48 25.45
N ALA A 123 -21.57 -19.07 26.71
CA ALA A 123 -20.43 -18.31 27.26
C ALA A 123 -19.07 -19.06 27.32
N THR A 124 -19.04 -20.37 27.03
CA THR A 124 -17.80 -21.16 26.89
C THR A 124 -17.22 -21.13 25.47
N THR A 125 -18.01 -20.78 24.46
CA THR A 125 -17.48 -20.35 23.15
C THR A 125 -17.17 -18.86 23.19
N ALA A 126 -15.96 -18.49 22.79
CA ALA A 126 -15.39 -17.20 23.15
C ALA A 126 -16.13 -15.99 22.53
N PRO A 127 -16.69 -15.06 23.35
CA PRO A 127 -17.43 -13.88 22.87
C PRO A 127 -16.65 -12.95 21.93
N CYS A 128 -15.31 -13.01 21.96
CA CYS A 128 -14.45 -12.31 21.00
C CYS A 128 -14.72 -12.75 19.54
N THR A 129 -15.19 -13.97 19.29
CA THR A 129 -15.44 -14.47 17.93
C THR A 129 -16.66 -13.77 17.31
N ALA A 130 -17.79 -13.71 18.03
CA ALA A 130 -18.97 -13.01 17.57
C ALA A 130 -18.73 -11.48 17.46
N ARG A 131 -17.97 -10.89 18.39
CA ARG A 131 -17.54 -9.48 18.31
C ARG A 131 -16.64 -9.22 17.09
N ARG A 132 -15.67 -10.10 16.78
CA ARG A 132 -14.81 -9.99 15.58
C ARG A 132 -15.61 -10.13 14.29
N LEU A 133 -16.58 -11.04 14.23
CA LEU A 133 -17.44 -11.22 13.06
C LEU A 133 -18.27 -9.94 12.79
N ARG A 134 -18.90 -9.35 13.82
CA ARG A 134 -19.61 -8.07 13.68
C ARG A 134 -18.69 -6.93 13.23
N TYR A 135 -17.50 -6.81 13.82
CA TYR A 135 -16.49 -5.83 13.40
C TYR A 135 -16.11 -5.96 11.90
N LEU A 136 -15.92 -7.18 11.40
CA LEU A 136 -15.65 -7.43 9.97
C LEU A 136 -16.85 -7.08 9.07
N ALA A 137 -18.07 -7.26 9.55
CA ALA A 137 -19.31 -6.98 8.81
C ALA A 137 -19.65 -5.49 8.76
N ASP A 138 -19.45 -4.76 9.85
CA ASP A 138 -19.89 -3.37 10.03
C ASP A 138 -18.82 -2.34 9.70
N GLU A 139 -17.53 -2.67 9.86
CA GLU A 139 -16.42 -1.74 9.63
C GLU A 139 -15.71 -2.08 8.31
N TYR A 140 -15.01 -3.22 8.25
CA TYR A 140 -14.13 -3.57 7.12
C TYR A 140 -14.88 -3.76 5.79
N LEU A 141 -16.01 -4.50 5.83
CA LEU A 141 -16.84 -4.72 4.65
C LEU A 141 -17.59 -3.44 4.23
N HIS A 142 -17.90 -2.54 5.17
CA HIS A 142 -18.53 -1.26 4.89
C HIS A 142 -17.61 -0.30 4.14
N ILE A 143 -16.34 -0.18 4.57
CA ILE A 143 -15.30 0.59 3.86
C ILE A 143 -15.20 0.12 2.40
N VAL A 144 -15.04 -1.19 2.19
CA VAL A 144 -14.95 -1.80 0.84
C VAL A 144 -16.21 -1.54 0.01
N GLN A 145 -17.41 -1.58 0.62
CA GLN A 145 -18.66 -1.27 -0.08
C GLN A 145 -18.75 0.21 -0.48
N THR A 146 -18.33 1.12 0.41
CA THR A 146 -18.35 2.57 0.19
C THR A 146 -17.38 2.99 -0.92
N ASP A 147 -16.13 2.51 -0.89
CA ASP A 147 -15.14 2.80 -1.95
C ASP A 147 -15.56 2.26 -3.33
N LEU A 148 -16.13 1.04 -3.37
CA LEU A 148 -16.64 0.49 -4.62
C LEU A 148 -17.89 1.23 -5.10
N ALA A 149 -18.74 1.74 -4.21
CA ALA A 149 -19.89 2.58 -4.56
C ALA A 149 -19.47 3.97 -5.07
N HIS A 150 -18.48 4.62 -4.45
CA HIS A 150 -17.87 5.85 -4.95
C HIS A 150 -17.20 5.64 -6.32
N THR A 151 -16.43 4.56 -6.46
CA THR A 151 -15.80 4.17 -7.74
C THR A 151 -16.84 3.91 -8.83
N ARG A 152 -17.93 3.20 -8.52
CA ARG A 152 -19.08 2.98 -9.43
C ARG A 152 -19.69 4.32 -9.87
N ASN A 153 -19.99 5.22 -8.95
CA ASN A 153 -20.59 6.52 -9.26
C ASN A 153 -19.67 7.33 -10.18
N ALA A 154 -18.39 7.48 -9.78
CA ALA A 154 -17.37 8.19 -10.55
C ALA A 154 -17.04 7.56 -11.91
N ILE A 155 -17.48 6.32 -12.17
CA ILE A 155 -17.45 5.66 -13.49
C ILE A 155 -18.75 5.93 -14.27
N ALA A 156 -19.92 5.82 -13.62
CA ALA A 156 -21.22 6.10 -14.22
C ALA A 156 -21.29 7.52 -14.80
N ASP A 157 -20.94 8.52 -13.98
CA ASP A 157 -20.99 9.96 -14.32
C ASP A 157 -20.16 10.35 -15.56
N ARG A 158 -19.23 9.49 -16.00
CA ARG A 158 -18.36 9.75 -17.16
C ARG A 158 -19.04 9.52 -18.51
N HIS A 159 -20.10 8.69 -18.57
CA HIS A 159 -20.84 8.33 -19.78
C HIS A 159 -19.96 8.12 -21.04
N ALA A 160 -18.87 7.36 -20.90
CA ALA A 160 -17.80 7.29 -21.90
C ALA A 160 -17.63 5.90 -22.52
N PRO A 161 -17.27 5.80 -23.81
CA PRO A 161 -16.75 4.56 -24.38
C PRO A 161 -15.36 4.26 -23.81
N HIS A 162 -15.04 2.97 -23.65
CA HIS A 162 -13.73 2.54 -23.16
C HIS A 162 -12.65 2.86 -24.21
N PRO A 163 -11.56 3.58 -23.86
CA PRO A 163 -10.66 4.22 -24.84
C PRO A 163 -9.99 3.26 -25.82
N SER A 164 -9.73 2.01 -25.41
CA SER A 164 -9.10 0.97 -26.25
C SER A 164 -10.07 -0.11 -26.76
N ARG A 165 -11.39 0.10 -26.67
CA ARG A 165 -12.41 -0.91 -27.03
C ARG A 165 -13.60 -0.25 -27.75
N SER A 166 -13.74 -0.53 -29.03
CA SER A 166 -14.90 -0.13 -29.82
C SER A 166 -15.60 -1.35 -30.40
N THR A 167 -16.91 -1.28 -30.59
CA THR A 167 -17.68 -2.31 -31.29
C THR A 167 -17.18 -2.47 -32.73
N CYS A 168 -16.48 -3.58 -33.00
CA CYS A 168 -15.71 -3.77 -34.23
C CYS A 168 -16.64 -3.94 -35.46
N THR A 169 -17.00 -2.81 -36.07
CA THR A 169 -17.95 -2.74 -37.19
C THR A 169 -17.23 -2.44 -38.51
N GLN A 170 -16.17 -3.19 -38.82
CA GLN A 170 -15.61 -3.26 -40.17
C GLN A 170 -15.18 -4.67 -40.55
N VAL A 171 -15.63 -5.11 -41.73
CA VAL A 171 -15.14 -6.30 -42.42
C VAL A 171 -13.91 -5.91 -43.24
N VAL A 172 -12.78 -6.57 -43.02
CA VAL A 172 -11.54 -6.36 -43.80
C VAL A 172 -10.97 -7.72 -44.25
N PRO A 173 -10.70 -7.94 -45.55
CA PRO A 173 -10.09 -9.18 -46.05
C PRO A 173 -8.61 -9.34 -45.64
N PRO A 174 -8.05 -10.57 -45.66
CA PRO A 174 -6.72 -10.85 -45.14
C PRO A 174 -5.58 -10.65 -46.17
N LEU A 175 -4.38 -10.27 -45.69
CA LEU A 175 -3.13 -10.82 -46.24
C LEU A 175 -1.95 -10.82 -45.25
N ASN A 176 -1.36 -12.02 -45.11
CA ASN A 176 -0.01 -12.45 -44.69
C ASN A 176 1.12 -11.40 -44.49
N GLY A 177 2.06 -11.63 -43.54
CA GLY A 177 3.27 -10.78 -43.44
C GLY A 177 4.38 -11.05 -42.40
N ASN A 178 4.60 -12.28 -41.90
CA ASN A 178 5.77 -12.78 -41.14
C ASN A 178 6.78 -11.79 -40.47
N GLY A 179 6.91 -11.84 -39.13
CA GLY A 179 8.04 -11.24 -38.39
C GLY A 179 8.25 -11.80 -36.97
N ARG A 180 9.28 -12.63 -36.75
CA ARG A 180 9.80 -13.11 -35.44
C ARG A 180 11.32 -12.81 -35.40
N PRO A 181 11.91 -12.42 -34.25
CA PRO A 181 12.34 -13.35 -33.19
C PRO A 181 11.83 -12.92 -31.78
N SER A 182 11.63 -13.78 -30.77
CA SER A 182 12.44 -14.88 -30.17
C SER A 182 13.43 -14.40 -29.10
N ALA A 183 13.33 -14.96 -27.88
CA ALA A 183 14.14 -14.60 -26.71
C ALA A 183 14.57 -15.85 -25.91
N PRO A 184 15.73 -15.84 -25.23
CA PRO A 184 16.16 -16.90 -24.32
C PRO A 184 15.88 -16.56 -22.85
N ALA A 185 15.56 -17.57 -22.03
CA ALA A 185 15.46 -17.45 -20.57
C ALA A 185 16.58 -18.23 -19.89
N HIS A 186 17.05 -17.78 -18.71
CA HIS A 186 17.91 -18.60 -17.85
C HIS A 186 17.61 -18.43 -16.36
N ARG A 187 17.87 -19.49 -15.58
CA ARG A 187 17.52 -19.63 -14.15
C ARG A 187 18.75 -19.46 -13.24
N LEU A 188 18.57 -18.83 -12.08
CA LEU A 188 19.36 -19.03 -10.86
C LEU A 188 18.35 -19.09 -9.69
N ARG A 189 18.12 -20.22 -8.99
CA ARG A 189 18.98 -20.92 -8.00
C ARG A 189 19.29 -20.08 -6.75
N ALA A 190 18.49 -20.28 -5.70
CA ALA A 190 18.73 -19.76 -4.36
C ALA A 190 19.74 -20.61 -3.56
N ARG A 191 20.40 -19.97 -2.57
CA ARG A 191 20.99 -20.57 -1.37
C ARG A 191 20.92 -19.56 -0.23
N CYS A 192 20.61 -20.02 0.98
CA CYS A 192 20.42 -19.19 2.17
C CYS A 192 21.21 -19.76 3.37
N ARG A 193 21.15 -19.04 4.52
CA ARG A 193 21.83 -19.30 5.82
C ARG A 193 23.27 -18.74 5.85
N HIS A 194 23.79 -18.24 6.98
CA HIS A 194 23.49 -18.58 8.39
C HIS A 194 23.28 -17.38 9.34
N LEU A 195 22.68 -17.67 10.51
CA LEU A 195 22.48 -16.77 11.66
C LEU A 195 23.73 -16.65 12.56
N PRO A 196 23.73 -15.69 13.50
CA PRO A 196 24.06 -15.93 14.91
C PRO A 196 22.86 -15.74 15.89
N ARG A 197 23.08 -16.03 17.18
CA ARG A 197 22.07 -16.13 18.27
C ARG A 197 22.36 -15.09 19.41
N PRO A 198 21.69 -15.06 20.60
CA PRO A 198 21.24 -13.79 21.19
C PRO A 198 21.86 -13.41 22.57
N LEU A 199 21.33 -12.33 23.17
CA LEU A 199 21.60 -11.79 24.53
C LEU A 199 21.19 -12.76 25.67
N PRO A 200 21.59 -12.53 26.94
CA PRO A 200 20.72 -11.78 27.88
C PRO A 200 21.43 -11.04 29.06
N GLY A 201 20.69 -10.27 29.88
CA GLY A 201 21.11 -9.84 31.24
C GLY A 201 20.32 -8.69 31.89
N CYS A 202 19.80 -8.87 33.11
CA CYS A 202 18.99 -7.91 33.91
C CYS A 202 19.50 -7.86 35.38
N ALA A 203 19.07 -7.02 36.32
CA ALA A 203 17.98 -6.02 36.41
C ALA A 203 18.51 -4.72 37.13
N ALA A 204 17.87 -3.95 38.03
CA ALA A 204 16.66 -4.04 38.88
C ALA A 204 16.15 -2.63 39.35
N ASP A 205 15.08 -2.63 40.15
CA ASP A 205 14.19 -1.51 40.59
C ASP A 205 14.36 -1.19 42.12
N PRO A 206 13.53 -0.38 42.86
CA PRO A 206 12.49 0.62 42.50
C PRO A 206 12.51 1.95 43.35
N LEU A 207 11.58 2.90 43.11
CA LEU A 207 11.05 3.87 44.10
C LEU A 207 9.79 4.65 43.59
N ILE A 208 8.78 4.91 44.45
CA ILE A 208 7.44 5.46 44.07
C ILE A 208 7.02 6.67 44.92
N PRO A 209 6.62 7.80 44.30
CA PRO A 209 5.47 8.62 44.73
C PRO A 209 4.72 9.34 43.55
N PRO A 210 3.65 10.15 43.78
CA PRO A 210 2.50 10.00 44.67
C PRO A 210 1.16 9.98 43.87
N LYS A 211 0.00 9.87 44.56
CA LYS A 211 -1.33 9.80 43.92
C LYS A 211 -1.85 11.13 43.36
N GLU A 212 -1.46 11.44 42.13
CA GLU A 212 -2.32 12.21 41.18
C GLU A 212 -2.05 11.80 39.73
N THR A 213 -0.83 11.33 39.42
CA THR A 213 -0.38 10.76 38.13
C THR A 213 -0.96 9.38 37.76
N MET A 214 -1.90 8.84 38.53
CA MET A 214 -2.20 7.40 38.52
C MET A 214 -2.98 6.89 37.29
N HIS A 215 -3.66 7.75 36.53
CA HIS A 215 -4.20 7.39 35.20
C HIS A 215 -3.12 7.54 34.14
N ASP A 216 -2.63 8.77 33.92
CA ASP A 216 -1.58 9.10 32.95
C ASP A 216 -0.39 8.13 32.96
N HIS A 217 0.04 7.68 34.14
CA HIS A 217 1.14 6.72 34.29
C HIS A 217 0.75 5.29 33.89
N VAL A 218 -0.49 4.86 34.19
CA VAL A 218 -1.02 3.53 33.80
C VAL A 218 -1.33 3.49 32.31
N ASP A 219 -1.91 4.55 31.74
CA ASP A 219 -2.20 4.65 30.31
C ASP A 219 -0.90 4.74 29.49
N LYS A 220 0.11 5.48 29.99
CA LYS A 220 1.49 5.43 29.47
C LYS A 220 2.09 4.03 29.52
N GLU A 221 2.02 3.33 30.66
CA GLU A 221 2.56 1.97 30.79
C GLU A 221 1.83 0.97 29.88
N ARG A 222 0.50 1.10 29.73
CA ARG A 222 -0.34 0.33 28.81
C ARG A 222 0.11 0.56 27.36
N LEU A 223 0.23 1.80 26.90
CA LEU A 223 0.63 2.15 25.54
C LEU A 223 2.07 1.74 25.23
N VAL A 224 3.03 1.94 26.14
CA VAL A 224 4.43 1.50 25.97
C VAL A 224 4.53 -0.02 25.93
N SER A 225 3.92 -0.73 26.87
CA SER A 225 3.93 -2.20 26.93
C SER A 225 3.29 -2.82 25.68
N PHE A 226 2.16 -2.27 25.24
CA PHE A 226 1.50 -2.69 24.00
C PHE A 226 2.38 -2.45 22.76
N ALA A 227 3.01 -1.27 22.66
CA ALA A 227 3.90 -0.91 21.56
C ALA A 227 5.16 -1.80 21.50
N ASP A 228 5.78 -2.11 22.65
CA ASP A 228 6.95 -2.96 22.74
C ASP A 228 6.65 -4.41 22.31
N VAL A 229 5.50 -4.97 22.73
CA VAL A 229 5.07 -6.31 22.29
C VAL A 229 4.71 -6.30 20.81
N LEU A 230 3.96 -5.30 20.33
CA LEU A 230 3.60 -5.18 18.92
C LEU A 230 4.86 -5.09 18.03
N ALA A 231 5.84 -4.27 18.40
CA ALA A 231 7.11 -4.14 17.68
C ALA A 231 7.92 -5.45 17.59
N GLY A 232 7.76 -6.35 18.56
CA GLY A 232 8.40 -7.67 18.57
C GLY A 232 7.70 -8.72 17.68
N GLU A 233 6.39 -8.58 17.45
CA GLU A 233 5.59 -9.52 16.67
C GLU A 233 5.38 -9.09 15.20
N LEU A 234 5.60 -7.82 14.86
CA LEU A 234 5.57 -7.33 13.47
C LEU A 234 6.72 -7.90 12.62
N PRO A 235 6.53 -8.07 11.29
CA PRO A 235 7.59 -8.50 10.38
C PRO A 235 8.75 -7.50 10.29
N ASP A 236 9.93 -8.00 9.93
CA ASP A 236 11.23 -7.32 9.92
C ASP A 236 11.81 -7.00 11.31
N THR A 237 12.15 -5.74 11.59
CA THR A 237 12.65 -5.30 12.89
C THR A 237 12.20 -3.87 13.10
N TRP A 238 11.28 -3.71 14.04
CA TRP A 238 10.80 -2.42 14.50
C TRP A 238 11.45 -2.07 15.83
N ALA A 239 11.65 -0.79 16.07
CA ALA A 239 12.03 -0.24 17.37
C ALA A 239 10.95 0.73 17.83
N SER A 240 10.50 0.59 19.07
CA SER A 240 9.55 1.49 19.74
C SER A 240 10.24 2.72 20.30
N ALA A 241 9.54 3.86 20.29
CA ALA A 241 9.90 5.08 20.98
C ALA A 241 8.63 5.78 21.50
N TYR A 242 8.67 6.31 22.72
CA TYR A 242 7.51 6.98 23.34
C TYR A 242 7.68 8.50 23.35
N HIS A 243 6.66 9.22 22.90
CA HIS A 243 6.61 10.69 22.88
C HIS A 243 5.51 11.19 23.82
N SER A 244 5.82 12.19 24.65
CA SER A 244 4.93 12.77 25.67
C SER A 244 4.61 14.24 25.38
N PHE A 245 3.57 14.78 26.04
CA PHE A 245 3.22 16.21 26.02
C PHE A 245 4.30 17.17 26.54
N GLU A 246 5.42 16.65 27.07
CA GLU A 246 6.63 17.43 27.37
C GLU A 246 7.40 17.78 26.08
N HIS A 247 7.23 16.99 25.02
CA HIS A 247 7.84 17.10 23.70
C HIS A 247 6.81 17.58 22.67
N LYS A 248 6.18 18.74 22.92
CA LYS A 248 5.04 19.23 22.13
C LYS A 248 5.32 19.40 20.65
N ASP A 249 6.52 19.87 20.32
CA ASP A 249 6.93 20.10 18.94
C ASP A 249 7.04 18.77 18.17
N ASP A 250 7.53 17.70 18.82
CA ASP A 250 7.57 16.35 18.24
C ASP A 250 6.16 15.78 18.02
N LEU A 251 5.22 16.00 18.94
CA LEU A 251 3.83 15.55 18.82
C LEU A 251 3.05 16.33 17.75
N ALA A 252 3.29 17.64 17.62
CA ALA A 252 2.73 18.45 16.55
C ALA A 252 3.24 17.97 15.18
N GLU A 253 4.55 17.80 15.03
CA GLU A 253 5.14 17.27 13.78
C GLU A 253 4.75 15.81 13.52
N LEU A 254 4.50 15.01 14.55
CA LEU A 254 3.94 13.65 14.38
C LEU A 254 2.50 13.71 13.87
N THR A 255 1.68 14.61 14.40
CA THR A 255 0.29 14.83 13.97
C THR A 255 0.23 15.26 12.50
N ASP A 256 1.03 16.26 12.10
CA ASP A 256 1.14 16.74 10.71
C ASP A 256 1.68 15.67 9.73
N ARG A 257 2.24 14.57 10.24
CA ARG A 257 2.83 13.47 9.45
C ARG A 257 2.04 12.16 9.50
N ILE A 258 0.96 12.08 10.26
CA ILE A 258 0.09 10.90 10.25
C ILE A 258 -0.57 10.77 8.86
N TRP A 259 -0.37 9.63 8.22
CA TRP A 259 -0.75 9.40 6.83
C TRP A 259 -2.12 8.71 6.75
N ASP A 260 -3.13 9.49 7.14
CA ASP A 260 -4.53 9.11 7.30
C ASP A 260 -5.44 10.31 6.99
N LEU A 261 -6.60 10.08 6.38
CA LEU A 261 -7.66 11.08 6.16
C LEU A 261 -9.04 10.57 6.62
N ASP A 262 -9.06 9.63 7.55
CA ASP A 262 -10.24 8.84 7.95
C ASP A 262 -10.26 8.69 9.49
N LEU A 263 -10.31 7.45 10.01
CA LEU A 263 -10.48 7.14 11.43
C LEU A 263 -9.52 7.88 12.38
N VAL A 264 -8.24 8.04 11.99
CA VAL A 264 -7.23 8.62 12.89
C VAL A 264 -7.25 10.15 12.80
N ALA A 265 -7.44 10.70 11.60
CA ALA A 265 -7.64 12.12 11.39
C ALA A 265 -8.91 12.64 12.10
N GLU A 266 -10.03 11.88 12.07
CA GLU A 266 -11.22 12.21 12.85
C GLU A 266 -10.94 12.19 14.36
N SER A 267 -10.30 11.11 14.86
CA SER A 267 -9.97 11.00 16.28
C SER A 267 -9.10 12.18 16.76
N LEU A 268 -8.10 12.58 15.97
CA LEU A 268 -7.19 13.70 16.28
C LEU A 268 -7.87 15.07 16.20
N ALA A 269 -8.87 15.23 15.32
CA ALA A 269 -9.66 16.46 15.21
C ALA A 269 -10.58 16.68 16.42
N GLN A 270 -11.02 15.59 17.07
CA GLN A 270 -11.83 15.64 18.30
C GLN A 270 -10.95 15.64 19.57
N HIS A 271 -9.86 14.88 19.56
CA HIS A 271 -8.98 14.63 20.70
C HIS A 271 -7.50 14.85 20.30
N PRO A 272 -6.96 16.08 20.49
CA PRO A 272 -5.59 16.40 20.13
C PRO A 272 -4.54 15.52 20.83
N LEU A 273 -3.51 15.11 20.09
CA LEU A 273 -2.52 14.13 20.52
C LEU A 273 -1.75 14.56 21.79
N GLN A 274 -1.89 13.78 22.87
CA GLN A 274 -1.24 14.03 24.16
C GLN A 274 0.03 13.19 24.36
N HIS A 275 0.05 11.98 23.80
CA HIS A 275 1.20 11.08 23.72
C HIS A 275 1.03 10.11 22.56
N ALA A 276 2.14 9.47 22.16
CA ALA A 276 2.14 8.42 21.15
C ALA A 276 3.33 7.46 21.34
N ALA A 277 3.17 6.21 20.92
CA ALA A 277 4.29 5.31 20.70
C ALA A 277 4.56 5.18 19.20
N VAL A 278 5.75 5.55 18.75
CA VAL A 278 6.18 5.47 17.35
C VAL A 278 7.02 4.22 17.16
N LEU A 279 6.59 3.32 16.27
CA LEU A 279 7.37 2.17 15.82
C LEU A 279 8.14 2.57 14.57
N THR A 280 9.46 2.34 14.53
CA THR A 280 10.32 2.64 13.38
C THR A 280 11.00 1.38 12.85
N ARG A 281 10.79 1.05 11.57
CA ARG A 281 11.47 -0.03 10.84
C ARG A 281 12.84 0.44 10.31
N LYS A 282 13.74 -0.50 10.04
CA LYS A 282 15.11 -0.22 9.53
C LYS A 282 15.18 0.56 8.22
N ASP A 283 14.13 0.59 7.40
CA ASP A 283 14.03 1.42 6.19
C ASP A 283 13.42 2.81 6.48
N GLY A 284 13.32 3.23 7.74
CA GLY A 284 12.73 4.52 8.11
C GLY A 284 11.21 4.60 7.92
N ALA A 285 10.54 3.50 7.57
CA ALA A 285 9.08 3.41 7.68
C ALA A 285 8.67 3.51 9.15
N GLN A 286 7.59 4.24 9.42
CA GLN A 286 7.12 4.56 10.76
C GLN A 286 5.61 4.32 10.90
N LEU A 287 5.22 3.76 12.03
CA LEU A 287 3.83 3.67 12.48
C LEU A 287 3.67 4.47 13.78
N ALA A 288 2.54 5.15 13.97
CA ALA A 288 2.20 5.83 15.21
C ALA A 288 1.03 5.11 15.88
N ILE A 289 1.20 4.73 17.14
CA ILE A 289 0.17 4.17 18.02
C ILE A 289 -0.25 5.27 19.00
N LEU A 290 -1.55 5.48 19.11
CA LEU A 290 -2.19 6.45 20.00
C LEU A 290 -3.44 5.84 20.65
N ASP A 291 -3.93 6.46 21.71
CA ASP A 291 -5.10 5.96 22.43
C ASP A 291 -6.38 6.09 21.60
N ARG A 292 -7.33 5.19 21.86
CA ARG A 292 -8.68 5.23 21.31
C ARG A 292 -9.60 5.97 22.28
N HIS A 293 -10.39 6.92 21.78
CA HIS A 293 -11.22 7.81 22.59
C HIS A 293 -12.74 7.66 22.36
N ASP A 294 -13.18 6.55 21.75
CA ASP A 294 -14.61 6.20 21.64
C ASP A 294 -15.05 5.21 22.75
N GLU A 295 -16.28 4.71 22.70
CA GLU A 295 -16.84 3.78 23.71
C GLU A 295 -16.23 2.36 23.71
N ARG A 296 -15.15 2.10 22.95
CA ARG A 296 -14.51 0.78 22.84
C ARG A 296 -13.04 0.84 23.25
N ASP A 297 -12.65 0.00 24.21
CA ASP A 297 -11.25 -0.13 24.64
C ASP A 297 -10.30 -0.53 23.50
N GLY A 298 -9.08 0.01 23.54
CA GLY A 298 -7.98 -0.34 22.64
C GLY A 298 -7.16 0.87 22.21
N PHE A 299 -6.55 0.76 21.02
CA PHE A 299 -5.67 1.77 20.45
C PHE A 299 -6.05 2.09 18.99
N LEU A 300 -5.52 3.18 18.46
CA LEU A 300 -5.48 3.45 17.02
C LEU A 300 -4.02 3.36 16.55
N ILE A 301 -3.79 2.82 15.36
CA ILE A 301 -2.47 2.81 14.71
C ILE A 301 -2.55 3.37 13.29
N ALA A 302 -1.65 4.30 12.96
CA ALA A 302 -1.55 4.92 11.64
C ALA A 302 -0.17 4.71 11.01
N ALA A 303 -0.14 4.75 9.68
CA ALA A 303 1.10 4.99 8.93
C ALA A 303 1.59 6.42 9.17
N VAL A 304 2.91 6.65 9.10
CA VAL A 304 3.50 8.00 9.20
C VAL A 304 4.32 8.30 7.95
N ALA A 305 4.14 9.48 7.37
CA ALA A 305 4.85 9.93 6.17
C ALA A 305 6.36 10.14 6.45
N PRO A 306 7.29 9.51 5.72
CA PRO A 306 8.73 9.74 5.88
C PRO A 306 9.16 11.20 5.69
N ARG A 307 9.98 11.72 6.61
CA ARG A 307 10.54 13.09 6.55
C ARG A 307 11.51 13.34 5.38
N SER A 308 11.98 12.28 4.72
CA SER A 308 12.96 12.33 3.62
C SER A 308 12.37 12.64 2.24
N LEU A 309 11.05 12.58 2.08
CA LEU A 309 10.35 12.82 0.81
C LEU A 309 9.62 14.17 0.84
N SER A 310 9.61 14.91 -0.28
CA SER A 310 8.90 16.19 -0.37
C SER A 310 7.39 16.01 -0.53
N ALA A 311 6.61 17.06 -0.25
CA ALA A 311 5.15 17.03 -0.35
C ALA A 311 4.62 16.60 -1.73
N GLU A 312 5.36 16.88 -2.82
CA GLU A 312 4.99 16.45 -4.17
C GLU A 312 5.11 14.94 -4.39
N ALA A 313 5.96 14.24 -3.63
CA ALA A 313 6.09 12.78 -3.72
C ALA A 313 4.79 12.06 -3.34
N TYR A 314 4.05 12.61 -2.38
CA TYR A 314 2.77 12.08 -1.89
C TYR A 314 1.57 12.39 -2.79
N ARG A 315 1.73 13.27 -3.80
CA ARG A 315 0.60 13.76 -4.61
C ARG A 315 -0.07 12.64 -5.40
N GLY A 316 -1.36 12.44 -5.15
CA GLY A 316 -2.19 11.48 -5.88
C GLY A 316 -1.97 10.02 -5.48
N ILE A 317 -1.30 9.78 -4.36
CA ILE A 317 -1.26 8.48 -3.68
C ILE A 317 -2.44 8.49 -2.69
N ALA A 318 -3.27 7.44 -2.72
CA ALA A 318 -4.27 7.26 -1.68
C ALA A 318 -3.56 6.99 -0.35
N GLU A 319 -3.99 7.69 0.70
CA GLU A 319 -3.51 7.51 2.05
C GLU A 319 -3.67 6.05 2.48
N PRO A 320 -2.70 5.45 3.22
CA PRO A 320 -2.88 4.12 3.77
C PRO A 320 -4.15 4.04 4.61
N ASN A 321 -4.41 5.06 5.44
CA ASN A 321 -5.37 5.10 6.55
C ASN A 321 -5.04 4.10 7.67
N GLY A 322 -5.25 4.53 8.90
CA GLY A 322 -5.00 3.76 10.11
C GLY A 322 -6.05 2.69 10.36
N ILE A 323 -5.85 1.90 11.41
CA ILE A 323 -6.81 0.91 11.88
C ILE A 323 -6.93 0.98 13.40
N ALA A 324 -8.08 0.58 13.92
CA ALA A 324 -8.24 0.35 15.35
C ALA A 324 -7.69 -1.02 15.75
N LEU A 325 -7.00 -1.07 16.89
CA LEU A 325 -6.49 -2.26 17.53
C LEU A 325 -7.24 -2.52 18.84
N SER A 326 -7.43 -3.79 19.18
CA SER A 326 -7.78 -4.23 20.53
C SER A 326 -6.57 -4.21 21.47
N ASP A 327 -6.79 -4.28 22.78
CA ASP A 327 -5.73 -4.47 23.80
C ASP A 327 -4.90 -5.77 23.67
N ASP A 328 -5.24 -6.68 22.75
CA ASP A 328 -4.41 -7.83 22.39
C ASP A 328 -3.37 -7.43 21.31
N PRO A 329 -2.07 -7.30 21.63
CA PRO A 329 -1.04 -6.90 20.68
C PRO A 329 -0.69 -8.01 19.67
N PHE A 330 -0.98 -9.28 19.96
CA PHE A 330 -0.74 -10.38 19.01
C PHE A 330 -1.80 -10.38 17.91
N LEU A 331 -3.08 -10.17 18.28
CA LEU A 331 -4.15 -9.91 17.30
C LEU A 331 -3.89 -8.59 16.55
N GLY A 332 -3.37 -7.58 17.25
CA GLY A 332 -2.91 -6.33 16.63
C GLY A 332 -1.84 -6.57 15.57
N ALA A 333 -0.84 -7.42 15.84
CA ALA A 333 0.22 -7.76 14.89
C ALA A 333 -0.32 -8.48 13.63
N GLU A 334 -1.29 -9.40 13.79
CA GLU A 334 -1.96 -10.06 12.65
C GLU A 334 -2.67 -9.03 11.75
N LEU A 335 -3.44 -8.11 12.35
CA LEU A 335 -4.18 -7.07 11.63
C LEU A 335 -3.25 -6.06 10.93
N VAL A 336 -2.26 -5.53 11.65
CA VAL A 336 -1.28 -4.57 11.10
C VAL A 336 -0.47 -5.20 9.97
N THR A 337 -0.11 -6.48 10.09
CA THR A 337 0.63 -7.21 9.03
C THR A 337 -0.24 -7.55 7.83
N GLY A 338 -1.49 -7.96 8.06
CA GLY A 338 -2.41 -8.39 7.00
C GLY A 338 -3.00 -7.25 6.16
N ASP A 339 -3.04 -6.03 6.70
CA ASP A 339 -3.78 -4.91 6.11
C ASP A 339 -2.96 -3.61 6.08
N LEU A 340 -2.67 -3.00 7.24
CA LEU A 340 -2.01 -1.68 7.31
C LEU A 340 -0.63 -1.66 6.65
N LEU A 341 0.24 -2.64 6.92
CA LEU A 341 1.57 -2.71 6.31
C LEU A 341 1.50 -2.96 4.80
N ALA A 342 0.53 -3.75 4.32
CA ALA A 342 0.35 -3.99 2.89
C ALA A 342 -0.04 -2.70 2.14
N ARG A 343 -0.93 -1.88 2.74
CA ARG A 343 -1.30 -0.56 2.22
C ARG A 343 -0.15 0.44 2.33
N TYR A 344 0.54 0.49 3.47
CA TYR A 344 1.63 1.41 3.73
C TYR A 344 2.86 1.15 2.85
N ASP A 345 3.30 -0.11 2.67
CA ASP A 345 4.44 -0.43 1.82
C ASP A 345 4.16 -0.15 0.34
N ALA A 346 2.92 -0.34 -0.13
CA ALA A 346 2.50 0.07 -1.47
C ALA A 346 2.53 1.59 -1.65
N ALA A 347 2.01 2.35 -0.67
CA ALA A 347 2.04 3.81 -0.69
C ALA A 347 3.46 4.37 -0.62
N LEU A 348 4.33 3.82 0.25
CA LEU A 348 5.76 4.13 0.33
C LEU A 348 6.49 3.86 -0.99
N ALA A 349 6.22 2.72 -1.64
CA ALA A 349 6.82 2.41 -2.93
C ALA A 349 6.41 3.43 -4.01
N GLN A 350 5.14 3.85 -4.03
CA GLN A 350 4.66 4.88 -4.95
C GLN A 350 5.22 6.27 -4.61
N ALA A 351 5.41 6.62 -3.34
CA ALA A 351 6.01 7.90 -2.92
C ALA A 351 7.49 7.97 -3.28
N ARG A 352 8.25 6.89 -3.01
CA ARG A 352 9.65 6.74 -3.43
C ARG A 352 9.77 6.79 -4.98
N TYR A 353 8.84 6.19 -5.72
CA TYR A 353 8.78 6.31 -7.19
C TYR A 353 8.51 7.75 -7.65
N ASN A 354 7.50 8.42 -7.08
CA ASN A 354 7.15 9.80 -7.43
C ASN A 354 8.33 10.77 -7.16
N ALA A 355 9.03 10.59 -6.03
CA ALA A 355 10.23 11.37 -5.68
C ALA A 355 11.42 11.15 -6.63
N ALA A 356 11.51 9.97 -7.27
CA ALA A 356 12.48 9.71 -8.33
C ALA A 356 12.03 10.27 -9.69
N ALA A 357 10.73 10.21 -10.00
CA ALA A 357 10.15 10.66 -11.27
C ALA A 357 10.24 12.18 -11.51
N THR A 358 10.43 12.99 -10.47
CA THR A 358 10.72 14.44 -10.60
C THR A 358 12.19 14.75 -10.91
N VAL A 359 13.09 13.76 -10.84
CA VAL A 359 14.52 13.91 -11.10
C VAL A 359 14.86 13.31 -12.47
N HIS A 360 15.45 14.11 -13.36
CA HIS A 360 15.88 13.59 -14.65
C HIS A 360 17.07 12.63 -14.46
N PRO A 361 17.06 11.45 -15.10
CA PRO A 361 18.11 10.45 -14.91
C PRO A 361 19.44 10.88 -15.52
N SER A 362 20.52 10.57 -14.81
CA SER A 362 21.87 10.65 -15.35
C SER A 362 22.16 9.49 -16.32
N HIS A 363 23.17 9.68 -17.14
CA HIS A 363 23.77 8.67 -18.01
C HIS A 363 25.26 8.49 -17.62
N PRO A 364 25.94 7.38 -18.00
CA PRO A 364 27.33 7.15 -17.63
C PRO A 364 28.27 8.32 -17.96
N ASP A 365 28.09 8.93 -19.13
CA ASP A 365 28.90 10.04 -19.63
C ASP A 365 28.34 11.43 -19.27
N ARG A 366 27.21 11.50 -18.53
CA ARG A 366 26.51 12.77 -18.24
C ARG A 366 25.66 12.73 -16.96
N VAL A 367 26.07 13.48 -15.94
CA VAL A 367 25.26 13.72 -14.73
C VAL A 367 24.22 14.80 -14.98
N VAL A 368 22.98 14.56 -14.56
CA VAL A 368 21.89 15.53 -14.60
C VAL A 368 21.51 15.96 -13.18
N LEU A 369 21.80 17.21 -12.86
CA LEU A 369 21.43 17.87 -11.60
C LEU A 369 20.09 18.59 -11.80
N THR A 370 19.01 18.04 -11.25
CA THR A 370 17.65 18.58 -11.36
C THR A 370 17.30 19.40 -10.12
N TRP A 371 17.04 20.70 -10.29
CA TRP A 371 16.48 21.56 -9.24
C TRP A 371 15.16 20.99 -8.75
N GLN A 372 14.96 20.99 -7.44
CA GLN A 372 13.71 20.58 -6.79
C GLN A 372 12.93 21.82 -6.32
N SER A 373 11.67 21.64 -5.92
CA SER A 373 10.80 22.73 -5.43
C SER A 373 11.28 23.35 -4.12
N ASP A 374 11.97 22.55 -3.28
CA ASP A 374 12.64 22.95 -2.03
C ASP A 374 13.95 23.75 -2.23
N GLY A 375 14.35 24.01 -3.49
CA GLY A 375 15.61 24.66 -3.82
C GLY A 375 16.85 23.77 -3.71
N SER A 376 16.71 22.48 -3.37
CA SER A 376 17.79 21.50 -3.45
C SER A 376 18.08 21.08 -4.90
N LEU A 377 19.21 20.40 -5.09
CA LEU A 377 19.58 19.77 -6.36
C LEU A 377 19.67 18.27 -6.18
N ALA A 378 18.94 17.52 -7.02
CA ALA A 378 18.86 16.08 -6.99
C ALA A 378 19.43 15.44 -8.27
N ALA A 379 20.03 14.26 -8.15
CA ALA A 379 20.49 13.44 -9.29
C ALA A 379 20.23 11.95 -9.02
N VAL A 380 19.79 11.20 -10.04
CA VAL A 380 19.56 9.74 -10.00
C VAL A 380 20.32 9.04 -11.11
N ASN A 381 20.47 7.71 -10.99
CA ASN A 381 21.20 6.84 -11.93
C ASN A 381 22.65 7.27 -12.17
N VAL A 382 23.32 7.70 -11.10
CA VAL A 382 24.71 8.18 -11.11
C VAL A 382 25.67 6.99 -11.00
N GLY A 383 26.61 6.84 -11.95
CA GLY A 383 27.61 5.77 -11.91
C GLY A 383 28.72 6.01 -10.86
N ASP A 384 29.40 4.95 -10.42
CA ASP A 384 30.37 4.91 -9.31
C ASP A 384 31.37 6.07 -9.28
N THR A 385 31.96 6.40 -10.44
CA THR A 385 32.97 7.46 -10.56
C THR A 385 32.38 8.84 -10.24
N ALA A 386 31.16 9.09 -10.71
CA ALA A 386 30.44 10.33 -10.47
C ALA A 386 29.82 10.38 -9.06
N SER A 387 29.35 9.25 -8.54
CA SER A 387 28.90 9.08 -7.14
C SER A 387 29.99 9.56 -6.17
N ALA A 388 31.22 9.08 -6.35
CA ALA A 388 32.37 9.48 -5.55
C ALA A 388 32.77 10.96 -5.70
N VAL A 389 32.30 11.66 -6.75
CA VAL A 389 32.47 13.12 -6.91
C VAL A 389 31.32 13.88 -6.24
N LEU A 390 30.07 13.45 -6.42
CA LEU A 390 28.91 14.09 -5.77
C LEU A 390 29.06 14.07 -4.24
N THR A 391 29.33 12.91 -3.64
CA THR A 391 29.48 12.79 -2.17
C THR A 391 30.65 13.60 -1.62
N ARG A 392 31.77 13.71 -2.36
CA ARG A 392 32.91 14.57 -1.95
C ARG A 392 32.55 16.06 -1.90
N ASN A 393 31.57 16.48 -2.69
CA ASN A 393 31.13 17.87 -2.80
C ASN A 393 29.78 18.12 -2.11
N GLY A 394 29.44 17.33 -1.08
CA GLY A 394 28.32 17.61 -0.18
C GLY A 394 26.95 17.07 -0.61
N PHE A 395 26.86 16.27 -1.67
CA PHE A 395 25.61 15.54 -1.97
C PHE A 395 25.47 14.34 -1.02
N VAL A 396 24.37 14.30 -0.28
CA VAL A 396 23.99 13.13 0.52
C VAL A 396 23.33 12.10 -0.41
N HIS A 397 23.73 10.83 -0.30
CA HIS A 397 23.08 9.72 -0.99
C HIS A 397 21.99 9.14 -0.11
N ASP A 398 20.76 9.07 -0.62
CA ASP A 398 19.68 8.28 -0.02
C ASP A 398 19.69 6.87 -0.62
N GLU A 399 20.14 5.90 0.18
CA GLU A 399 20.22 4.49 -0.21
C GLU A 399 18.87 3.85 -0.56
N GLN A 400 17.74 4.45 -0.14
CA GLN A 400 16.41 3.92 -0.38
C GLN A 400 15.82 4.34 -1.73
N THR A 401 16.22 5.51 -2.23
CA THR A 401 15.71 6.09 -3.48
C THR A 401 16.77 6.16 -4.59
N GLY A 402 18.05 5.98 -4.26
CA GLY A 402 19.17 6.16 -5.18
C GLY A 402 19.40 7.63 -5.59
N ILE A 403 18.84 8.57 -4.83
CA ILE A 403 18.94 10.01 -5.09
C ILE A 403 20.16 10.59 -4.37
N TYR A 404 21.01 11.29 -5.11
CA TYR A 404 22.03 12.19 -4.56
C TYR A 404 21.42 13.59 -4.42
N ARG A 405 21.30 14.13 -3.20
CA ARG A 405 20.71 15.46 -2.94
C ARG A 405 21.70 16.43 -2.29
N LEU A 406 21.78 17.65 -2.83
CA LEU A 406 22.52 18.79 -2.28
C LEU A 406 21.53 19.88 -1.84
N MET A 407 21.45 20.13 -0.54
CA MET A 407 20.49 21.07 0.06
C MET A 407 20.77 22.53 -0.32
N GLY A 408 19.71 23.31 -0.55
CA GLY A 408 19.78 24.72 -0.99
C GLY A 408 19.84 25.76 0.14
N ILE A 409 20.27 25.37 1.36
CA ILE A 409 20.20 26.23 2.55
C ILE A 409 21.11 27.47 2.43
N ASP A 410 22.26 27.34 1.77
CA ASP A 410 23.10 28.46 1.35
C ASP A 410 23.36 28.37 -0.16
N THR A 411 22.77 29.30 -0.92
CA THR A 411 22.89 29.38 -2.38
C THR A 411 24.33 29.61 -2.87
N PHE A 412 25.21 30.23 -2.07
CA PHE A 412 26.61 30.45 -2.43
C PHE A 412 27.43 29.17 -2.29
N GLU A 413 27.32 28.45 -1.17
CA GLU A 413 27.99 27.15 -1.02
C GLU A 413 27.38 26.09 -1.95
N GLN A 414 26.06 26.11 -2.19
CA GLN A 414 25.43 25.25 -3.20
C GLN A 414 25.98 25.55 -4.61
N ALA A 415 26.05 26.82 -5.03
CA ALA A 415 26.61 27.21 -6.32
C ALA A 415 28.11 26.89 -6.44
N ARG A 416 28.86 26.95 -5.33
CA ARG A 416 30.27 26.56 -5.24
C ARG A 416 30.44 25.05 -5.42
N ALA A 417 29.67 24.25 -4.69
CA ALA A 417 29.65 22.79 -4.80
C ALA A 417 29.30 22.34 -6.23
N VAL A 418 28.26 22.92 -6.84
CA VAL A 418 27.87 22.62 -8.25
C VAL A 418 28.97 22.95 -9.25
N ARG A 419 29.68 24.08 -9.08
CA ARG A 419 30.81 24.44 -9.94
C ARG A 419 31.98 23.47 -9.80
N GLU A 420 32.26 23.03 -8.57
CA GLU A 420 33.37 22.11 -8.29
C GLU A 420 33.04 20.67 -8.73
N VAL A 421 31.79 20.21 -8.58
CA VAL A 421 31.26 18.99 -9.21
C VAL A 421 31.42 19.07 -10.74
N GLY A 422 30.98 20.17 -11.36
CA GLY A 422 31.15 20.42 -12.79
C GLY A 422 32.61 20.31 -13.23
N ARG A 423 33.54 20.89 -12.45
CA ARG A 423 34.98 20.84 -12.72
C ARG A 423 35.56 19.43 -12.56
N GLN A 424 35.16 18.70 -11.52
CA GLN A 424 35.67 17.35 -11.23
C GLN A 424 35.12 16.29 -12.21
N LEU A 425 33.84 16.36 -12.58
CA LEU A 425 33.23 15.45 -13.55
C LEU A 425 33.72 15.70 -14.98
N THR A 426 33.81 16.96 -15.42
CA THR A 426 34.38 17.30 -16.74
C THR A 426 35.82 16.80 -16.87
N ALA A 427 36.62 16.86 -15.80
CA ALA A 427 37.98 16.33 -15.76
C ALA A 427 38.08 14.79 -15.85
N GLN A 428 36.95 14.08 -15.68
CA GLN A 428 36.80 12.64 -15.85
C GLN A 428 36.12 12.28 -17.19
N GLY A 429 35.78 13.27 -18.03
CA GLY A 429 35.05 13.07 -19.28
C GLY A 429 33.53 12.95 -19.12
N ILE A 430 32.98 13.31 -17.96
CA ILE A 430 31.56 13.22 -17.63
C ILE A 430 30.94 14.63 -17.69
N ASP A 431 30.01 14.85 -18.61
CA ASP A 431 29.28 16.11 -18.74
C ASP A 431 28.39 16.38 -17.51
N VAL A 432 28.12 17.65 -17.23
CA VAL A 432 27.15 18.05 -16.18
C VAL A 432 26.08 18.97 -16.77
N ALA A 433 24.82 18.57 -16.61
CA ALA A 433 23.67 19.36 -17.01
C ALA A 433 22.85 19.78 -15.79
N LEU A 434 22.55 21.08 -15.71
CA LEU A 434 21.66 21.65 -14.70
C LEU A 434 20.27 21.81 -15.32
N GLN A 435 19.23 21.26 -14.71
CA GLN A 435 17.86 21.28 -15.22
C GLN A 435 16.86 21.77 -14.16
N HIS A 436 15.78 22.41 -14.61
CA HIS A 436 14.61 22.69 -13.77
C HIS A 436 13.57 21.58 -13.97
N PRO A 437 12.69 21.31 -12.99
CA PRO A 437 11.65 20.32 -13.15
C PRO A 437 10.62 20.85 -14.16
N SER A 438 10.08 19.96 -15.01
CA SER A 438 9.31 20.32 -16.20
C SER A 438 7.89 20.81 -15.87
N GLY A 439 7.80 22.01 -15.29
CA GLY A 439 6.53 22.66 -14.92
C GLY A 439 6.46 24.17 -15.17
N ARG A 440 7.60 24.85 -15.42
CA ARG A 440 7.56 26.26 -15.84
C ARG A 440 7.15 26.36 -17.30
N ILE A 441 5.87 26.66 -17.55
CA ILE A 441 5.43 27.26 -18.81
C ILE A 441 6.34 28.45 -19.07
N ALA A 442 7.08 28.44 -20.18
CA ALA A 442 7.89 29.58 -20.57
C ALA A 442 6.96 30.79 -20.69
N PRO A 443 7.22 31.93 -20.01
CA PRO A 443 6.37 33.09 -20.13
C PRO A 443 6.31 33.48 -21.59
N THR A 444 5.11 33.47 -22.19
CA THR A 444 4.93 33.71 -23.62
C THR A 444 5.60 35.02 -23.98
N VAL A 445 6.74 34.93 -24.66
CA VAL A 445 7.47 36.10 -25.13
C VAL A 445 6.65 36.66 -26.27
N THR A 446 5.74 37.59 -25.94
CA THR A 446 5.03 38.42 -26.93
C THR A 446 6.10 38.95 -27.88
N PRO A 447 6.07 38.58 -29.17
CA PRO A 447 7.17 38.89 -30.07
C PRO A 447 7.34 40.41 -30.12
N SER A 448 8.54 40.87 -29.75
CA SER A 448 8.83 42.30 -29.62
C SER A 448 8.48 43.00 -30.93
N ALA A 449 7.56 43.97 -30.86
CA ALA A 449 7.10 44.68 -32.03
C ALA A 449 8.31 45.30 -32.74
N ALA A 450 8.45 45.03 -34.04
CA ALA A 450 9.60 45.48 -34.81
C ALA A 450 9.78 47.00 -34.67
N PRO A 451 11.01 47.50 -34.42
CA PRO A 451 11.24 48.93 -34.23
C PRO A 451 10.78 49.69 -35.49
N PRO A 452 10.11 50.85 -35.34
CA PRO A 452 9.57 51.58 -36.48
C PRO A 452 10.70 51.97 -37.44
N THR A 453 10.52 51.62 -38.72
CA THR A 453 11.50 51.93 -39.76
C THR A 453 11.79 53.44 -39.80
N PRO A 454 13.05 53.89 -39.82
CA PRO A 454 13.38 55.31 -39.79
C PRO A 454 12.84 56.00 -41.04
N VAL A 455 11.97 56.99 -40.84
CA VAL A 455 11.38 57.78 -41.93
C VAL A 455 12.50 58.51 -42.66
N THR A 456 12.75 58.12 -43.91
CA THR A 456 13.77 58.76 -44.74
C THR A 456 13.38 60.20 -45.04
N VAL A 457 14.14 61.15 -44.49
CA VAL A 457 13.93 62.59 -44.70
C VAL A 457 14.19 62.92 -46.17
N ARG A 458 13.12 63.05 -46.95
CA ARG A 458 13.21 63.48 -48.35
C ARG A 458 13.35 65.00 -48.39
N SER A 459 14.58 65.47 -48.58
CA SER A 459 14.83 66.89 -48.84
C SER A 459 14.26 67.29 -50.20
N THR A 460 13.39 68.29 -50.21
CA THR A 460 12.96 69.01 -51.42
C THR A 460 13.13 70.50 -51.17
N ALA A 461 14.12 71.11 -51.82
CA ALA A 461 14.48 72.50 -51.61
C ALA A 461 13.67 73.45 -52.50
N ALA A 462 13.29 74.60 -51.92
CA ALA A 462 12.67 75.76 -52.59
C ALA A 462 11.26 75.50 -53.19
N ARG A 463 10.46 76.52 -53.56
CA ARG A 463 10.78 77.93 -53.84
C ARG A 463 9.52 78.81 -53.77
N SER A 464 9.58 79.97 -53.10
CA SER A 464 8.69 81.16 -53.28
C SER A 464 7.16 80.99 -53.07
N ARG A 465 6.40 82.01 -52.69
CA ARG A 465 6.69 83.46 -52.59
C ARG A 465 5.96 84.08 -51.40
#